data_AF-L1JNC2-F1
#
_entry.id   AF-L1JNC2-F1
#
_cell.length_a   1.000
_cell.length_b   1.000
_cell.length_c   1.000
_cell.angle_alpha   90.00
_cell.angle_beta   90.00
_cell.angle_gamma   90.00
#
_symmetry.space_group_name_H-M   'P 1'
#
loop_
_entity.id
_entity.type
_entity.pdbx_description
1 polymer ?
#
loop_
_entity_poly.entity_id
_entity_poly.type
_entity_poly.pdbx_seq_one_letter_code
_entity_poly.pdbx_strand_id
1 'polypeptide(L)'
;MPKFSPAETQLPTEELDKLAGPKLVSWYKRMLSQPSFAKVQQEISDALSKWDENNRWAGILHAGKRDEAEQTIFDKIVAKSIPSQVVFEDDKVLVFKDINPQAPTHLLVIPKRRETLSQLRFATAEHEGILGHMLAVVAKVASEEGLGDYRLVVNDGRGAGQEVFHLHMHVLAGRPLTWPPG
;
A
#
# COMPACT_ATOMS: atom_id res chain seq x y z
N MET A 1 13.44 7.38 -10.84
CA MET A 1 13.29 8.16 -9.59
C MET A 1 14.32 9.28 -9.62
N PRO A 2 13.98 10.50 -9.17
CA PRO A 2 15.00 11.53 -8.99
C PRO A 2 16.06 10.98 -8.02
N LYS A 3 17.33 11.05 -8.42
CA LYS A 3 18.46 10.61 -7.59
C LYS A 3 18.76 11.70 -6.57
N PHE A 4 19.14 11.31 -5.36
CA PHE A 4 19.65 12.26 -4.40
C PHE A 4 20.90 12.97 -4.95
N SER A 5 20.88 14.30 -4.98
CA SER A 5 22.02 15.13 -5.31
C SER A 5 22.46 15.93 -4.08
N PRO A 6 23.71 15.77 -3.60
CA PRO A 6 24.26 16.60 -2.53
C PRO A 6 24.15 18.11 -2.83
N ALA A 7 24.24 18.52 -4.10
CA ALA A 7 24.12 19.91 -4.51
C ALA A 7 22.71 20.49 -4.27
N GLU A 8 21.68 19.64 -4.25
CA GLU A 8 20.27 20.02 -4.01
C GLU A 8 19.92 20.08 -2.52
N THR A 9 20.82 19.67 -1.62
CA THR A 9 20.61 19.75 -0.16
C THR A 9 20.90 21.12 0.44
N GLN A 10 21.50 22.02 -0.35
CA GLN A 10 21.70 23.39 0.07
C GLN A 10 20.47 24.21 -0.29
N LEU A 11 19.89 24.88 0.71
CA LEU A 11 18.84 25.86 0.44
C LEU A 11 19.44 26.95 -0.48
N PRO A 12 18.79 27.30 -1.61
CA PRO A 12 19.30 28.32 -2.50
C PRO A 12 19.41 29.64 -1.73
N THR A 13 20.65 30.09 -1.53
CA THR A 13 20.95 31.26 -0.68
C THR A 13 20.29 32.54 -1.16
N GLU A 14 19.99 32.61 -2.46
CA GLU A 14 19.29 33.73 -3.12
C GLU A 14 17.77 33.74 -2.86
N GLU A 15 17.17 32.63 -2.44
CA GLU A 15 15.72 32.54 -2.17
C GLU A 15 15.38 32.42 -0.67
N LEU A 16 16.37 32.23 0.20
CA LEU A 16 16.17 32.08 1.65
C LEU A 16 15.42 33.26 2.28
N ASP A 17 15.70 34.48 1.84
CA ASP A 17 15.06 35.70 2.33
C ASP A 17 13.56 35.77 1.93
N LYS A 18 13.12 34.98 0.93
CA LYS A 18 11.70 34.86 0.53
C LYS A 18 10.97 33.74 1.26
N LEU A 19 11.69 32.71 1.72
CA LEU A 19 11.12 31.50 2.31
C LEU A 19 11.07 31.52 3.84
N ALA A 20 11.88 32.38 4.48
CA ALA A 20 12.08 32.38 5.93
C ALA A 20 12.18 33.80 6.51
N GLY A 21 11.76 33.97 7.76
CA GLY A 21 11.90 35.24 8.48
C GLY A 21 13.36 35.60 8.80
N PRO A 22 13.67 36.89 9.04
CA PRO A 22 15.04 37.42 9.10
C PRO A 22 15.89 36.80 10.22
N LYS A 23 15.28 36.42 11.35
CA LYS A 23 15.97 35.72 12.44
C LYS A 23 16.47 34.34 12.02
N LEU A 24 15.66 33.60 11.27
CA LEU A 24 15.99 32.25 10.80
C LEU A 24 17.07 32.31 9.71
N VAL A 25 16.97 33.27 8.79
CA VAL A 25 17.99 33.49 7.76
C VAL A 25 19.33 33.88 8.40
N SER A 26 19.32 34.82 9.35
CA SER A 26 20.53 35.24 10.07
C SER A 26 21.17 34.08 10.83
N TRP A 27 20.36 33.27 11.51
CA TRP A 27 20.83 32.06 12.17
C TRP A 27 21.46 31.08 11.17
N TYR A 28 20.82 30.84 10.03
CA TYR A 28 21.32 29.92 9.00
C TYR A 28 22.65 30.40 8.38
N LYS A 29 22.75 31.68 8.01
CA LYS A 29 24.00 32.30 7.52
C LYS A 29 25.13 32.18 8.55
N ARG A 30 24.81 32.29 9.86
CA ARG A 30 25.78 32.08 10.95
C ARG A 30 26.17 30.62 11.15
N MET A 31 25.28 29.68 10.85
CA MET A 31 25.62 28.25 10.89
C MET A 31 26.57 27.90 9.74
N LEU A 32 26.31 28.39 8.53
CA LEU A 32 27.17 28.17 7.36
C LEU A 32 28.62 28.65 7.56
N SER A 33 28.83 29.68 8.39
CA SER A 33 30.17 30.19 8.68
C SER A 33 30.92 29.41 9.76
N GLN A 34 30.30 28.40 10.39
CA GLN A 34 30.98 27.57 11.39
C GLN A 34 31.75 26.41 10.73
N PRO A 35 33.03 26.19 11.11
CA PRO A 35 33.83 25.08 10.59
C PRO A 35 33.21 23.69 10.85
N SER A 36 32.49 23.54 11.96
CA SER A 36 31.79 22.30 12.32
C SER A 36 30.59 22.01 11.44
N PHE A 37 29.98 23.03 10.83
CA PHE A 37 28.77 22.87 10.03
C PHE A 37 29.04 22.08 8.76
N ALA A 38 30.17 22.33 8.08
CA ALA A 38 30.60 21.57 6.92
C ALA A 38 30.73 20.06 7.23
N LYS A 39 31.23 19.73 8.42
CA LYS A 39 31.36 18.32 8.86
C LYS A 39 29.99 17.66 9.06
N VAL A 40 29.08 18.34 9.76
CA VAL A 40 27.70 17.86 9.97
C VAL A 40 26.98 17.69 8.63
N GLN A 41 27.16 18.65 7.71
CA GLN A 41 26.58 18.58 6.37
C GLN A 41 27.11 17.38 5.59
N GLN A 42 28.42 17.11 5.65
CA GLN A 42 29.02 15.94 5.01
C GLN A 42 28.47 14.64 5.61
N GLU A 43 28.38 14.52 6.93
CA GLU A 43 27.85 13.33 7.60
C GLU A 43 26.39 13.03 7.20
N ILE A 44 25.55 14.07 7.10
CA ILE A 44 24.17 13.93 6.64
C ILE A 44 24.13 13.55 5.15
N SER A 45 24.94 14.22 4.31
CA SER A 45 24.97 13.96 2.87
C SER A 45 25.41 12.53 2.56
N ASP A 46 26.46 12.04 3.21
CA ASP A 46 26.95 10.66 3.06
C ASP A 46 25.88 9.64 3.46
N ALA A 47 25.14 9.90 4.54
CA ALA A 47 24.05 9.04 4.98
C ALA A 47 22.90 8.99 3.96
N LEU A 48 22.52 10.14 3.40
CA LEU A 48 21.45 10.24 2.39
C LEU A 48 21.87 9.64 1.04
N SER A 49 23.12 9.82 0.62
CA SER A 49 23.69 9.14 -0.56
C SER A 49 23.67 7.63 -0.41
N LYS A 50 24.08 7.11 0.76
CA LYS A 50 23.97 5.66 1.04
C LYS A 50 22.53 5.17 1.02
N TRP A 51 21.57 5.99 1.44
CA TRP A 51 20.15 5.63 1.33
C TRP A 51 19.70 5.55 -0.12
N ASP A 52 20.15 6.47 -0.98
CA ASP A 52 19.86 6.47 -2.41
C ASP A 52 20.46 5.25 -3.12
N GLU A 53 21.74 4.98 -2.88
CA GLU A 53 22.45 3.81 -3.42
C GLU A 53 21.76 2.49 -3.04
N ASN A 54 21.25 2.41 -1.82
CA ASN A 54 20.55 1.23 -1.30
C ASN A 54 19.04 1.23 -1.59
N ASN A 55 18.55 2.12 -2.47
CA ASN A 55 17.13 2.22 -2.84
C ASN A 55 16.17 2.42 -1.65
N ARG A 56 16.65 2.94 -0.52
CA ARG A 56 15.86 3.09 0.71
C ARG A 56 14.74 4.12 0.55
N TRP A 57 14.85 5.04 -0.41
CA TRP A 57 13.80 6.01 -0.72
C TRP A 57 12.50 5.36 -1.23
N ALA A 58 12.57 4.17 -1.83
CA ALA A 58 11.40 3.50 -2.38
C ALA A 58 10.31 3.27 -1.32
N GLY A 59 10.73 2.94 -0.08
CA GLY A 59 9.86 2.73 1.09
C GLY A 59 9.37 4.01 1.79
N ILE A 60 9.86 5.19 1.39
CA ILE A 60 9.52 6.48 2.00
C ILE A 60 8.74 7.36 1.03
N LEU A 61 9.04 7.29 -0.27
CA LEU A 61 8.35 8.07 -1.31
C LEU A 61 6.87 7.70 -1.43
N HIS A 62 6.46 6.52 -0.98
CA HIS A 62 5.06 6.10 -0.89
C HIS A 62 4.54 6.18 0.56
N ALA A 63 5.42 6.29 1.56
CA ALA A 63 5.02 6.53 2.94
C ALA A 63 4.25 7.86 3.04
N GLY A 64 2.94 7.76 3.23
CA GLY A 64 2.05 8.90 3.34
C GLY A 64 1.34 9.32 2.05
N LYS A 65 1.51 8.61 0.92
CA LYS A 65 0.56 8.74 -0.19
C LYS A 65 -0.80 8.29 0.30
N ARG A 66 -1.70 9.26 0.48
CA ARG A 66 -3.09 8.96 0.83
C ARG A 66 -3.73 8.31 -0.38
N ASP A 67 -4.55 7.30 -0.11
CA ASP A 67 -5.42 6.75 -1.13
C ASP A 67 -6.50 7.79 -1.46
N GLU A 68 -6.41 8.37 -2.66
CA GLU A 68 -7.32 9.41 -3.14
C GLU A 68 -8.49 8.85 -3.96
N ALA A 69 -8.56 7.53 -4.18
CA ALA A 69 -9.66 6.95 -4.94
C ALA A 69 -10.99 7.09 -4.17
N GLU A 70 -12.11 7.10 -4.89
CA GLU A 70 -13.43 7.18 -4.25
C GLU A 70 -13.69 5.94 -3.36
N GLN A 71 -14.53 6.13 -2.34
CA GLN A 71 -14.95 5.01 -1.50
C GLN A 71 -15.82 4.03 -2.30
N THR A 72 -15.48 2.75 -2.18
CA THR A 72 -16.20 1.63 -2.79
C THR A 72 -17.22 1.04 -1.82
N ILE A 73 -18.02 0.10 -2.31
CA ILE A 73 -18.92 -0.67 -1.45
C ILE A 73 -18.16 -1.51 -0.41
N PHE A 74 -16.94 -1.97 -0.71
CA PHE A 74 -16.11 -2.70 0.25
C PHE A 74 -15.60 -1.81 1.38
N ASP A 75 -15.30 -0.54 1.11
CA ASP A 75 -14.96 0.42 2.17
C ASP A 75 -16.12 0.61 3.15
N LYS A 76 -17.37 0.59 2.65
CA LYS A 76 -18.59 0.62 3.48
C LYS A 76 -18.75 -0.65 4.32
N ILE A 77 -18.45 -1.82 3.75
CA ILE A 77 -18.45 -3.10 4.47
C ILE A 77 -17.39 -3.11 5.58
N VAL A 78 -16.17 -2.65 5.29
CA VAL A 78 -15.09 -2.54 6.29
C VAL A 78 -15.48 -1.59 7.42
N ALA A 79 -16.09 -0.45 7.08
CA ALA A 79 -16.63 0.50 8.04
C ALA A 79 -17.90 0.03 8.78
N LYS A 80 -18.41 -1.17 8.46
CA LYS A 80 -19.65 -1.74 9.01
C LYS A 80 -20.88 -0.86 8.81
N SER A 81 -20.87 0.03 7.82
CA SER A 81 -22.01 0.91 7.52
C SER A 81 -23.09 0.21 6.70
N ILE A 82 -22.75 -0.92 6.06
CA ILE A 82 -23.68 -1.84 5.42
C ILE A 82 -23.39 -3.28 5.90
N PRO A 83 -24.42 -4.14 5.97
CA PRO A 83 -24.25 -5.51 6.45
C PRO A 83 -23.46 -6.37 5.46
N SER A 84 -22.74 -7.36 5.99
CA SER A 84 -22.09 -8.44 5.23
C SER A 84 -22.09 -9.72 6.08
N GLN A 85 -22.03 -10.88 5.42
CA GLN A 85 -21.88 -12.16 6.11
C GLN A 85 -20.39 -12.44 6.33
N VAL A 86 -19.84 -11.87 7.40
CA VAL A 86 -18.42 -12.01 7.76
C VAL A 86 -18.12 -13.44 8.20
N VAL A 87 -17.05 -14.01 7.67
CA VAL A 87 -16.51 -15.34 8.00
C VAL A 87 -15.26 -15.21 8.86
N PHE A 88 -14.40 -14.24 8.53
CA PHE A 88 -13.18 -13.98 9.28
C PHE A 88 -12.86 -12.49 9.28
N GLU A 89 -12.29 -11.99 10.37
CA GLU A 89 -11.82 -10.61 10.47
C GLU A 89 -10.63 -10.52 11.43
N ASP A 90 -9.60 -9.79 11.03
CA ASP A 90 -8.53 -9.34 11.91
C ASP A 90 -8.26 -7.82 11.75
N ASP A 91 -7.08 -7.37 12.18
CA ASP A 91 -6.67 -5.97 12.11
C ASP A 91 -6.41 -5.50 10.66
N LYS A 92 -6.09 -6.43 9.74
CA LYS A 92 -5.62 -6.14 8.39
C LYS A 92 -6.57 -6.59 7.29
N VAL A 93 -7.30 -7.68 7.49
CA VAL A 93 -8.07 -8.37 6.46
C VAL A 93 -9.48 -8.65 6.94
N LEU A 94 -10.42 -8.61 5.99
CA LEU A 94 -11.81 -8.99 6.17
C LEU A 94 -12.17 -10.06 5.14
N VAL A 95 -12.84 -11.12 5.59
CA VAL A 95 -13.39 -12.17 4.74
C VAL A 95 -14.89 -12.25 4.93
N PHE A 96 -15.64 -12.22 3.85
CA PHE A 96 -17.09 -12.30 3.88
C PHE A 96 -17.63 -13.04 2.65
N LYS A 97 -18.86 -13.54 2.75
CA LYS A 97 -19.51 -14.23 1.63
C LYS A 97 -19.87 -13.25 0.52
N ASP A 98 -19.61 -13.64 -0.71
CA ASP A 98 -20.07 -12.91 -1.89
C ASP A 98 -21.60 -12.93 -1.94
N ILE A 99 -22.21 -11.79 -2.28
CA ILE A 99 -23.67 -11.65 -2.40
C ILE A 99 -24.23 -12.32 -3.65
N ASN A 100 -23.40 -12.53 -4.67
CA ASN A 100 -23.73 -13.22 -5.93
C ASN A 100 -22.81 -14.45 -6.13
N PRO A 101 -22.99 -15.52 -5.33
CA PRO A 101 -22.08 -16.65 -5.29
C PRO A 101 -22.01 -17.42 -6.63
N GLN A 102 -20.80 -17.71 -7.11
CA GLN A 102 -20.54 -18.50 -8.33
C GLN A 102 -20.17 -19.97 -8.05
N ALA A 103 -20.14 -20.34 -6.78
CA ALA A 103 -19.93 -21.70 -6.28
C ALA A 103 -20.64 -21.83 -4.92
N PRO A 104 -20.93 -23.05 -4.43
CA PRO A 104 -21.59 -23.26 -3.13
C PRO A 104 -20.92 -22.51 -1.98
N THR A 105 -19.59 -22.44 -1.99
CA THR A 105 -18.84 -21.46 -1.22
C THR A 105 -18.19 -20.45 -2.15
N HIS A 106 -18.54 -19.17 -1.99
CA HIS A 106 -17.89 -18.04 -2.64
C HIS A 106 -17.58 -16.97 -1.60
N LEU A 107 -16.30 -16.80 -1.28
CA LEU A 107 -15.82 -15.81 -0.31
C LEU A 107 -15.02 -14.72 -1.01
N LEU A 108 -15.03 -13.53 -0.44
CA LEU A 108 -14.17 -12.41 -0.80
C LEU A 108 -13.21 -12.13 0.35
N VAL A 109 -11.92 -12.09 0.07
CA VAL A 109 -10.85 -11.68 1.00
C VAL A 109 -10.33 -10.32 0.58
N ILE A 110 -10.43 -9.33 1.46
CA ILE A 110 -10.04 -7.93 1.18
C ILE A 110 -9.11 -7.37 2.26
N PRO A 111 -8.17 -6.47 1.92
CA PRO A 111 -7.44 -5.72 2.92
C PRO A 111 -8.34 -4.60 3.49
N LYS A 112 -8.40 -4.44 4.82
CA LYS A 112 -9.17 -3.37 5.46
C LYS A 112 -8.63 -1.99 5.12
N ARG A 113 -7.32 -1.89 4.85
CA ARG A 113 -6.65 -0.71 4.33
C ARG A 113 -6.13 -1.03 2.93
N ARG A 114 -6.74 -0.43 1.91
CA ARG A 114 -6.34 -0.68 0.52
C ARG A 114 -5.02 0.00 0.14
N GLU A 115 -4.63 1.14 0.74
CA GLU A 115 -3.33 1.79 0.50
C GLU A 115 -2.91 1.86 -0.98
N THR A 116 -3.79 2.33 -1.88
CA THR A 116 -3.60 2.35 -3.35
C THR A 116 -3.83 1.03 -4.10
N LEU A 117 -4.03 -0.09 -3.40
CA LEU A 117 -4.47 -1.38 -3.96
C LEU A 117 -5.96 -1.35 -4.35
N SER A 118 -6.33 -0.45 -5.26
CA SER A 118 -7.60 -0.55 -5.99
C SER A 118 -7.60 -1.73 -6.96
N GLN A 119 -6.41 -2.12 -7.43
CA GLN A 119 -6.15 -3.21 -8.38
C GLN A 119 -4.79 -3.85 -8.05
N LEU A 120 -4.59 -5.11 -8.46
CA LEU A 120 -3.33 -5.82 -8.19
C LEU A 120 -2.14 -5.20 -8.93
N ARG A 121 -2.36 -4.63 -10.13
CA ARG A 121 -1.31 -3.97 -10.94
C ARG A 121 -0.60 -2.81 -10.23
N PHE A 122 -1.18 -2.28 -9.15
CA PHE A 122 -0.59 -1.22 -8.34
C PHE A 122 0.21 -1.74 -7.14
N ALA A 123 0.29 -3.05 -6.94
CA ALA A 123 1.10 -3.63 -5.89
C ALA A 123 2.58 -3.27 -6.05
N THR A 124 3.22 -3.05 -4.91
CA THR A 124 4.65 -2.69 -4.76
C THR A 124 5.25 -3.53 -3.64
N ALA A 125 6.56 -3.41 -3.41
CA ALA A 125 7.25 -4.11 -2.31
C ALA A 125 6.65 -3.79 -0.92
N GLU A 126 6.05 -2.61 -0.74
CA GLU A 126 5.39 -2.25 0.53
C GLU A 126 4.15 -3.10 0.80
N HIS A 127 3.53 -3.64 -0.25
CA HIS A 127 2.33 -4.43 -0.17
C HIS A 127 2.61 -5.93 0.04
N GLU A 128 3.86 -6.39 -0.04
CA GLU A 128 4.21 -7.81 0.13
C GLU A 128 3.66 -8.39 1.45
N GLY A 129 3.77 -7.62 2.53
CA GLY A 129 3.26 -8.02 3.84
C GLY A 129 1.76 -8.24 3.88
N ILE A 130 0.96 -7.33 3.29
CA ILE A 130 -0.49 -7.46 3.27
C ILE A 130 -0.96 -8.54 2.28
N LEU A 131 -0.34 -8.63 1.11
CA LEU A 131 -0.66 -9.66 0.11
C LEU A 131 -0.34 -11.07 0.61
N GLY A 132 0.82 -11.26 1.26
CA GLY A 132 1.17 -12.51 1.90
C GLY A 132 0.21 -12.88 3.05
N HIS A 133 -0.18 -11.89 3.85
CA HIS A 133 -1.15 -12.09 4.93
C HIS A 133 -2.52 -12.52 4.39
N MET A 134 -3.01 -11.90 3.30
CA MET A 134 -4.26 -12.29 2.65
C MET A 134 -4.25 -13.75 2.17
N LEU A 135 -3.15 -14.20 1.55
CA LEU A 135 -3.01 -15.60 1.12
C LEU A 135 -2.97 -16.57 2.31
N ALA A 136 -2.30 -16.20 3.40
CA ALA A 136 -2.30 -17.00 4.63
C ALA A 136 -3.70 -17.10 5.26
N VAL A 137 -4.45 -15.99 5.27
CA VAL A 137 -5.84 -15.95 5.74
C VAL A 137 -6.74 -16.83 4.89
N VAL A 138 -6.57 -16.85 3.56
CA VAL A 138 -7.29 -17.77 2.68
C VAL A 138 -7.09 -19.21 3.11
N ALA A 139 -5.83 -19.65 3.30
CA ALA A 139 -5.53 -21.03 3.67
C ALA A 139 -6.13 -21.39 5.04
N LYS A 140 -6.06 -20.46 6.01
CA LYS A 140 -6.68 -20.62 7.33
C LYS A 140 -8.20 -20.79 7.22
N VAL A 141 -8.88 -19.85 6.56
CA VAL A 141 -10.34 -19.88 6.40
C VAL A 141 -10.79 -21.12 5.64
N ALA A 142 -10.05 -21.52 4.59
CA ALA A 142 -10.38 -22.73 3.84
C ALA A 142 -10.31 -24.00 4.69
N SER A 143 -9.34 -24.07 5.61
CA SER A 143 -9.23 -25.17 6.57
C SER A 143 -10.32 -25.13 7.64
N GLU A 144 -10.63 -23.96 8.20
CA GLU A 144 -11.64 -23.79 9.25
C GLU A 144 -13.06 -24.05 8.74
N GLU A 145 -13.36 -23.63 7.51
CA GLU A 145 -14.66 -23.85 6.84
C GLU A 145 -14.76 -25.22 6.14
N GLY A 146 -13.69 -26.03 6.15
CA GLY A 146 -13.69 -27.37 5.56
C GLY A 146 -13.92 -27.37 4.04
N LEU A 147 -13.36 -26.40 3.31
CA LEU A 147 -13.68 -26.18 1.89
C LEU A 147 -13.17 -27.28 0.94
N GLY A 148 -12.20 -28.09 1.37
CA GLY A 148 -11.54 -29.08 0.51
C GLY A 148 -10.77 -28.38 -0.62
N ASP A 149 -11.07 -28.75 -1.87
CA ASP A 149 -10.48 -28.12 -3.06
C ASP A 149 -11.14 -26.77 -3.37
N TYR A 150 -10.32 -25.76 -3.66
CA TYR A 150 -10.78 -24.41 -4.00
C TYR A 150 -9.92 -23.75 -5.07
N ARG A 151 -10.46 -22.70 -5.72
CA ARG A 151 -9.73 -21.81 -6.64
C ARG A 151 -9.69 -20.40 -6.08
N LEU A 152 -8.53 -19.77 -6.23
CA LEU A 152 -8.35 -18.35 -6.00
C LEU A 152 -8.37 -17.58 -7.32
N VAL A 153 -9.08 -16.46 -7.33
CA VAL A 153 -9.14 -15.55 -8.47
C VAL A 153 -8.92 -14.13 -7.99
N VAL A 154 -8.02 -13.41 -8.66
CA VAL A 154 -7.86 -11.97 -8.52
C VAL A 154 -8.05 -11.36 -9.89
N ASN A 155 -9.09 -10.53 -10.03
CA ASN A 155 -9.38 -9.85 -11.28
C ASN A 155 -8.71 -8.48 -11.27
N ASP A 156 -8.01 -8.16 -12.35
CA ASP A 156 -7.31 -6.89 -12.50
C ASP A 156 -7.84 -6.12 -13.73
N GLY A 157 -8.69 -5.14 -13.46
CA GLY A 157 -9.34 -4.28 -14.46
C GLY A 157 -10.67 -4.82 -14.99
N ARG A 158 -11.46 -3.93 -15.62
CA ARG A 158 -12.82 -4.25 -16.11
C ARG A 158 -12.85 -5.39 -17.10
N GLY A 159 -11.86 -5.48 -17.99
CA GLY A 159 -11.78 -6.56 -19.00
C GLY A 159 -11.55 -7.95 -18.40
N ALA A 160 -11.02 -8.03 -17.17
CA ALA A 160 -10.88 -9.26 -16.42
C ALA A 160 -12.07 -9.53 -15.48
N GLY A 161 -13.15 -8.74 -15.56
CA GLY A 161 -14.32 -8.88 -14.68
C GLY A 161 -14.15 -8.24 -13.30
N GLN A 162 -13.22 -7.30 -13.11
CA GLN A 162 -13.15 -6.55 -11.85
C GLN A 162 -14.29 -5.53 -11.77
N GLU A 163 -15.21 -5.72 -10.82
CA GLU A 163 -16.36 -4.82 -10.61
C GLU A 163 -16.10 -3.77 -9.53
N VAL A 164 -15.41 -4.15 -8.45
CA VAL A 164 -15.09 -3.27 -7.33
C VAL A 164 -13.59 -2.93 -7.31
N PHE A 165 -13.28 -1.64 -7.34
CA PHE A 165 -11.90 -1.11 -7.37
C PHE A 165 -11.31 -0.99 -5.96
N HIS A 166 -11.35 -2.10 -5.24
CA HIS A 166 -10.72 -2.36 -3.96
C HIS A 166 -10.23 -3.80 -4.05
N LEU A 167 -8.92 -4.05 -3.89
CA LEU A 167 -8.33 -5.37 -4.12
C LEU A 167 -9.08 -6.47 -3.35
N HIS A 168 -9.46 -7.53 -4.06
CA HIS A 168 -10.15 -8.66 -3.46
C HIS A 168 -9.70 -9.96 -4.13
N MET A 169 -9.63 -11.02 -3.32
CA MET A 169 -9.44 -12.39 -3.79
C MET A 169 -10.76 -13.14 -3.65
N HIS A 170 -11.22 -13.73 -4.74
CA HIS A 170 -12.32 -14.68 -4.70
C HIS A 170 -11.80 -16.04 -4.26
N VAL A 171 -12.52 -16.70 -3.35
CA VAL A 171 -12.32 -18.10 -2.96
C VAL A 171 -13.56 -18.87 -3.39
N LEU A 172 -13.41 -19.74 -4.39
CA LEU A 172 -14.50 -20.54 -4.97
C LEU A 172 -14.31 -22.01 -4.58
N ALA A 173 -15.29 -22.63 -3.95
CA ALA A 173 -15.22 -24.02 -3.49
C ALA A 173 -16.59 -24.73 -3.45
N GLY A 174 -16.57 -26.03 -3.16
CA GLY A 174 -17.79 -26.83 -2.96
C GLY A 174 -18.40 -27.40 -4.25
N ARG A 175 -17.72 -27.27 -5.40
CA ARG A 175 -18.07 -27.95 -6.66
C ARG A 175 -16.83 -28.13 -7.55
N PRO A 176 -16.85 -29.02 -8.55
CA PRO A 176 -15.83 -29.04 -9.59
C PRO A 176 -15.70 -27.68 -10.30
N LEU A 177 -14.47 -27.21 -10.50
CA LEU A 177 -14.14 -25.96 -11.19
C LEU A 177 -13.47 -26.27 -12.53
N THR A 178 -14.03 -25.75 -13.62
CA THR A 178 -13.64 -26.08 -15.00
C THR A 178 -12.42 -25.28 -15.47
N TRP A 179 -11.89 -25.64 -16.65
CA TRP A 179 -10.84 -24.92 -17.37
C TRP A 179 -11.29 -24.62 -18.81
N PRO A 180 -11.05 -23.43 -19.39
CA PRO A 180 -10.31 -22.29 -18.82
C PRO A 180 -11.01 -21.63 -17.60
N PRO A 181 -10.28 -20.85 -16.78
CA PRO A 181 -10.78 -20.28 -15.53
C PRO A 181 -11.41 -18.89 -15.75
N GLY A 182 -12.32 -18.83 -16.71
CA GLY A 182 -13.02 -17.62 -17.16
C GLY A 182 -14.02 -18.01 -18.22
#